data_AF-A0A3B8XXG8-F1
#
_entry.id   AF-A0A3B8XXG8-F1
#
_cell.length_a   1.000
_cell.length_b   1.000
_cell.length_c   1.000
_cell.angle_alpha   90.00
_cell.angle_beta   90.00
_cell.angle_gamma   90.00
#
_symmetry.space_group_name_H-M   'P 1'
#
loop_
_entity.id
_entity.type
_entity.pdbx_description
1 polymer ?
#
loop_
_entity_poly.entity_id
_entity_poly.type
_entity_poly.pdbx_seq_one_letter_code
_entity_poly.pdbx_strand_id
1 'polypeptide(L)' 'VFTPVELQERGIARLPENLEQAIKHLRGDRLLLDALGSELSRAYLAVRQEEWEAMNEMELEQEV' A
#
# COMPACT_ATOMS: atom_id res chain seq x y z
N VAL A 1 2.21 -23.70 -1.93
CA VAL A 1 2.44 -22.23 -2.06
C VAL A 1 3.91 -22.04 -2.36
N PHE A 2 4.25 -21.19 -3.33
CA PHE A 2 5.66 -20.92 -3.68
C PHE A 2 6.35 -20.09 -2.59
N THR A 3 7.63 -20.35 -2.36
CA THR A 3 8.49 -19.52 -1.49
C THR A 3 8.73 -18.14 -2.11
N PRO A 4 9.18 -17.14 -1.34
CA PRO A 4 9.55 -15.82 -1.90
C PRO A 4 10.56 -15.93 -3.05
N VAL A 5 11.55 -16.82 -2.91
CA VAL A 5 12.59 -17.05 -3.92
C VAL A 5 11.98 -17.66 -5.19
N GLU A 6 11.16 -18.69 -5.06
CA GLU A 6 10.50 -19.33 -6.22
C GLU A 6 9.59 -18.38 -7.00
N LEU A 7 8.93 -17.43 -6.32
CA LEU A 7 8.13 -16.40 -6.99
C LEU A 7 9.00 -15.42 -7.78
N GLN A 8 10.12 -15.00 -7.20
CA GLN A 8 11.08 -14.12 -7.86
C GLN A 8 11.70 -14.79 -9.09
N GLU A 9 12.11 -16.06 -8.98
CA GLU A 9 12.66 -16.84 -10.10
C GLU A 9 11.65 -17.00 -11.26
N ARG A 10 10.35 -17.01 -10.93
CA ARG A 10 9.26 -17.11 -11.90
C ARG A 10 8.78 -15.75 -12.44
N GLY A 11 9.38 -14.64 -11.99
CA GLY A 11 8.97 -13.29 -12.39
C GLY A 11 7.58 -12.89 -11.87
N ILE A 12 7.09 -13.54 -10.82
CA ILE A 12 5.79 -13.26 -10.22
C ILE A 12 5.98 -12.19 -9.15
N ALA A 13 5.61 -10.95 -9.47
CA ALA A 13 5.60 -9.87 -8.49
C ALA A 13 4.54 -10.12 -7.42
N ARG A 14 4.89 -9.89 -6.15
CA ARG A 14 3.92 -9.90 -5.05
C ARG A 14 3.16 -8.58 -5.04
N LEU A 15 1.89 -8.67 -4.67
CA LEU A 15 1.13 -7.48 -4.28
C LEU A 15 1.71 -6.93 -2.97
N PRO A 16 1.50 -5.63 -2.69
CA PRO A 16 1.77 -5.06 -1.39
C PRO A 16 1.08 -5.88 -0.29
N GLU A 17 1.81 -6.24 0.76
CA GLU A 17 1.27 -7.00 1.91
C GLU A 17 0.49 -6.08 2.88
N ASN A 18 0.72 -4.79 2.69
CA ASN A 18 0.42 -3.61 3.47
C ASN A 18 -0.41 -2.47 2.89
N LEU A 19 -1.15 -1.71 3.72
CA LEU A 19 -1.60 -0.38 3.30
C LEU A 19 -0.41 0.57 3.07
N GLU A 20 0.60 0.59 3.96
CA GLU A 20 1.80 1.42 3.78
C GLU A 20 2.55 1.07 2.49
N GLN A 21 2.78 -0.23 2.25
CA GLN A 21 3.40 -0.68 1.00
C GLN A 21 2.57 -0.25 -0.22
N ALA A 22 1.24 -0.42 -0.18
CA ALA A 22 0.36 -0.02 -1.30
C ALA A 22 0.42 1.49 -1.58
N ILE A 23 0.40 2.31 -0.52
CA ILE A 23 0.56 3.77 -0.61
C ILE A 23 1.91 4.11 -1.25
N LYS A 24 3.00 3.46 -0.81
CA LYS A 24 4.34 3.68 -1.37
C LYS A 24 4.42 3.33 -2.85
N HIS A 25 3.82 2.21 -3.26
CA HIS A 25 3.73 1.82 -4.67
C HIS A 25 2.91 2.84 -5.48
N LEU A 26 1.74 3.27 -4.98
CA LEU A 26 0.90 4.26 -5.66
C LEU A 26 1.58 5.63 -5.80
N ARG A 27 2.33 6.10 -4.78
CA ARG A 27 3.10 7.36 -4.85
C ARG A 27 4.12 7.37 -5.99
N GLY A 28 4.61 6.20 -6.41
CA GLY A 28 5.55 6.05 -7.53
C GLY A 28 4.89 5.81 -8.89
N ASP A 29 3.58 5.51 -8.94
CA ASP A 29 2.89 5.14 -10.17
C ASP A 29 2.26 6.36 -10.84
N ARG A 30 3.02 6.97 -11.75
CA ARG A 30 2.57 8.16 -12.47
C ARG A 30 1.34 7.92 -13.35
N LEU A 31 1.17 6.72 -13.91
CA LEU A 31 0.01 6.40 -14.75
C LEU A 31 -1.28 6.48 -13.92
N LEU A 32 -1.28 5.87 -12.74
CA LEU A 32 -2.43 5.87 -11.85
C LEU A 32 -2.68 7.27 -11.26
N LEU A 33 -1.62 7.97 -10.85
CA LEU A 33 -1.74 9.33 -10.30
C LEU A 33 -2.28 10.33 -11.34
N ASP A 34 -1.80 10.24 -12.59
CA ASP A 34 -2.27 11.10 -13.67
C ASP A 34 -3.72 10.76 -14.05
N ALA A 35 -4.10 9.48 -14.04
CA ALA A 35 -5.49 9.06 -14.28
C ALA A 35 -6.47 9.56 -13.21
N LEU A 36 -6.04 9.65 -11.94
CA LEU A 36 -6.82 10.26 -10.86
C LEU A 36 -6.88 11.79 -10.95
N GLY A 37 -5.90 12.40 -11.60
CA GLY A 37 -5.71 13.85 -11.59
C GLY A 37 -5.04 14.35 -10.31
N SER A 38 -4.42 15.53 -10.39
CA SER A 38 -3.52 16.03 -9.35
C SER A 38 -4.20 16.33 -8.01
N GLU A 39 -5.47 16.76 -8.02
CA GLU A 39 -6.18 17.12 -6.80
C GLU A 39 -6.64 15.88 -6.03
N LEU A 40 -7.32 14.97 -6.72
CA LEU A 40 -7.80 13.72 -6.12
C LEU A 40 -6.66 12.82 -5.68
N SER A 41 -5.57 12.71 -6.46
CA SER A 41 -4.43 11.89 -6.07
C SER A 41 -3.75 12.40 -4.79
N ARG A 42 -3.60 13.72 -4.61
CA ARG A 42 -3.10 14.33 -3.37
C ARG A 42 -4.02 14.03 -2.18
N ALA A 43 -5.33 14.27 -2.34
CA ALA A 43 -6.30 14.05 -1.27
C ALA A 43 -6.38 12.56 -0.88
N TYR A 44 -6.43 11.67 -1.86
CA TYR A 44 -6.48 10.22 -1.64
C TYR A 44 -5.26 9.72 -0.87
N LEU A 45 -4.05 10.12 -1.29
CA LEU A 45 -2.81 9.71 -0.61
C LEU A 45 -2.73 10.25 0.82
N ALA A 46 -3.23 11.46 1.08
CA ALA A 46 -3.26 12.03 2.44
C ALA A 46 -4.19 11.21 3.35
N VAL A 47 -5.42 10.95 2.90
CA VAL A 47 -6.41 10.17 3.68
C VAL A 47 -5.91 8.75 3.96
N ARG A 48 -5.32 8.07 2.97
CA ARG A 48 -4.78 6.72 3.18
C ARG A 48 -3.57 6.69 4.11
N GLN A 49 -2.76 7.73 4.11
CA GLN A 49 -1.64 7.85 5.03
C GLN A 49 -2.15 8.03 6.48
N GLU A 50 -3.13 8.91 6.69
CA GLU A 50 -3.77 9.10 8.00
C GLU A 50 -4.47 7.82 8.47
N GLU A 51 -5.12 7.07 7.58
CA GLU A 51 -5.73 5.77 7.90
C GLU A 51 -4.68 4.77 8.43
N TRP A 52 -3.53 4.66 7.77
CA TRP A 52 -2.44 3.79 8.23
C TRP A 52 -1.87 4.21 9.58
N GLU A 53 -1.68 5.52 9.78
CA GLU A 53 -1.19 6.07 11.05
C GLU A 53 -2.18 5.80 12.18
N ALA A 54 -3.48 6.06 11.96
CA ALA A 54 -4.53 5.76 12.92
C ALA A 54 -4.58 4.26 13.27
N MET A 55 -4.44 3.37 12.29
CA MET A 55 -4.40 1.93 12.53
C MET A 55 -3.19 1.48 13.37
N ASN A 56 -2.04 2.14 13.23
CA ASN A 56 -0.85 1.83 14.03
C ASN A 56 -0.94 2.40 15.46
N GLU A 57 -1.69 3.49 15.64
CA GLU A 57 -1.93 4.11 16.95
C GLU A 57 -3.01 3.38 17.76
N MET A 58 -3.86 2.60 17.09
CA MET A 58 -4.79 1.71 17.77
C MET A 58 -3.99 0.60 18.47
N GLU A 59 -3.86 0.69 19.80
CA GLU A 59 -3.42 -0.46 20.59
C GLU A 59 -4.37 -1.63 20.29
N LEU A 60 -3.80 -2.80 20.00
CA LEU A 60 -4.54 -4.05 19.91
C LEU A 60 -5.14 -4.35 21.30
N GLU A 61 -6.31 -3.80 21.60
CA GLU A 61 -7.14 -4.28 22.69
C GLU A 61 -7.61 -5.69 22.32
N GLN A 62 -6.87 -6.67 22.86
CA GLN A 62 -7.18 -8.09 23.01
C GLN A 62 -6.91 -9.01 21.80
N GLU A 63 -5.80 -9.76 21.89
CA GLU A 63 -5.87 -11.20 21.64
C GLU A 63 -6.26 -11.88 22.98
N VAL A 64 -7.46 -12.48 23.04
CA VAL A 64 -7.87 -13.46 24.07
C VAL A 64 -7.75 -14.87 23.52
#